data_AF-A0AAE2VXT3-F1
#
_entry.id   AF-A0AAE2VXT3-F1
#
_cell.length_a   1.000
_cell.length_b   1.000
_cell.length_c   1.000
_cell.angle_alpha   90.00
_cell.angle_beta   90.00
_cell.angle_gamma   90.00
#
_symmetry.space_group_name_H-M   'P 1'
#
loop_
_entity.id
_entity.type
_entity.pdbx_description
1 polymer ?
#
loop_
_entity_poly.entity_id
_entity_poly.type
_entity_poly.pdbx_seq_one_letter_code
_entity_poly.pdbx_strand_id
1 'polypeptide(L)'
;MKYLLSSAIALTCAAGMAFAAAHATPMVEAADQDVSNGVVSADKVVAGENGWLVVHRTDAEMKPGPVVGYAPLRGGENTDVAAILQEEVKSGEMLMLMVHAEQGGMKTGVFEYTLGAKEDGPIKPDGKLVMKVVKAK
;
A
#
# COMPACT_ATOMS: atom_id res chain seq x y z
N MET A 1 54.29 -12.57 -42.28
CA MET A 1 54.09 -11.11 -42.31
C MET A 1 52.61 -10.81 -42.12
N LYS A 2 52.28 -10.10 -41.03
CA LYS A 2 51.16 -9.16 -40.84
C LYS A 2 49.70 -9.67 -40.77
N TYR A 3 49.28 -9.88 -39.51
CA TYR A 3 48.17 -9.29 -38.74
C TYR A 3 46.73 -9.08 -39.28
N LEU A 4 45.81 -9.20 -38.28
CA LEU A 4 44.52 -8.52 -38.02
C LEU A 4 43.27 -9.41 -38.23
N LEU A 5 42.67 -9.97 -37.16
CA LEU A 5 41.69 -9.37 -36.23
C LEU A 5 40.42 -8.82 -36.91
N SER A 6 39.28 -9.43 -36.58
CA SER A 6 37.94 -8.84 -36.30
C SER A 6 36.84 -9.86 -36.66
N SER A 7 35.66 -9.96 -36.05
CA SER A 7 35.09 -9.56 -34.76
C SER A 7 33.65 -10.09 -34.76
N ALA A 8 33.05 -10.11 -33.57
CA ALA A 8 31.60 -10.09 -33.29
C ALA A 8 30.82 -11.42 -33.40
N ILE A 9 30.74 -12.10 -32.25
CA ILE A 9 29.65 -13.01 -31.87
C ILE A 9 28.34 -12.20 -31.81
N ALA A 10 27.35 -12.60 -32.62
CA ALA A 10 25.99 -12.11 -32.52
C ALA A 10 25.31 -12.83 -31.35
N LEU A 11 25.18 -12.17 -30.20
CA LEU A 11 24.39 -12.68 -29.09
C LEU A 11 22.96 -12.15 -29.21
N THR A 12 22.06 -13.10 -29.44
CA THR A 12 20.61 -13.02 -29.55
C THR A 12 19.95 -12.09 -28.53
N CYS A 13 19.13 -11.16 -29.00
CA CYS A 13 18.16 -10.43 -28.18
C CYS A 13 17.21 -11.43 -27.52
N ALA A 14 17.34 -11.62 -26.21
CA ALA A 14 16.29 -12.26 -25.43
C ALA A 14 15.04 -11.39 -25.50
N ALA A 15 13.96 -11.94 -26.05
CA ALA A 15 12.65 -11.31 -26.05
C ALA A 15 12.27 -10.94 -24.61
N GLY A 16 12.03 -9.65 -24.37
CA GLY A 16 11.50 -9.20 -23.10
C GLY A 16 10.19 -9.92 -22.82
N MET A 17 10.15 -10.70 -21.74
CA MET A 17 8.89 -11.17 -21.20
C MET A 17 8.16 -9.93 -20.68
N ALA A 18 7.23 -9.41 -21.48
CA ALA A 18 6.24 -8.48 -21.00
C ALA A 18 5.39 -9.24 -19.97
N PHE A 19 5.69 -9.06 -18.69
CA PHE A 19 4.76 -9.39 -17.64
C PHE A 19 3.52 -8.53 -17.89
N ALA A 20 2.46 -9.15 -18.40
CA ALA A 20 1.14 -8.59 -18.32
C ALA A 20 0.86 -8.40 -16.83
N ALA A 21 1.06 -7.19 -16.31
CA ALA A 21 0.50 -6.79 -15.03
C ALA A 21 -1.00 -7.01 -15.19
N ALA A 22 -1.51 -8.11 -14.64
CA ALA A 22 -2.92 -8.27 -14.42
C ALA A 22 -3.36 -6.98 -13.73
N HIS A 23 -4.23 -6.21 -14.38
CA HIS A 23 -4.66 -4.90 -13.92
C HIS A 23 -5.61 -5.13 -12.74
N ALA A 24 -5.07 -5.66 -11.65
CA ALA A 24 -5.81 -5.99 -10.45
C ALA A 24 -6.27 -4.67 -9.84
N THR A 25 -7.59 -4.50 -9.79
CA THR A 25 -8.20 -3.29 -9.25
C THR A 25 -7.79 -3.13 -7.79
N PRO A 26 -7.26 -1.96 -7.38
CA PRO A 26 -6.88 -1.75 -5.99
C PRO A 26 -8.05 -1.98 -5.02
N MET A 27 -7.77 -2.64 -3.90
CA MET A 27 -8.80 -3.04 -2.94
C MET A 27 -8.20 -3.37 -1.57
N VAL A 28 -9.06 -3.36 -0.54
CA VAL A 28 -8.74 -3.81 0.82
C VAL A 28 -9.82 -4.79 1.28
N GLU A 29 -9.40 -5.99 1.67
CA GLU A 29 -10.20 -7.00 2.37
C GLU A 29 -9.74 -7.06 3.83
N ALA A 30 -10.67 -6.80 4.74
CA ALA A 30 -10.46 -6.88 6.18
C ALA A 30 -11.81 -7.07 6.89
N ALA A 31 -11.77 -7.61 8.09
CA ALA A 31 -12.94 -7.83 8.94
C ALA A 31 -12.76 -7.22 10.34
N ASP A 32 -13.88 -7.06 11.04
CA ASP A 32 -13.89 -6.64 12.44
C ASP A 32 -13.14 -7.64 13.32
N GLN A 33 -12.20 -7.14 14.11
CA GLN A 33 -11.19 -7.95 14.80
C GLN A 33 -10.83 -7.36 16.16
N ASP A 34 -10.28 -8.20 17.03
CA ASP A 34 -9.61 -7.75 18.25
C ASP A 34 -8.27 -7.08 17.87
N VAL A 35 -8.05 -5.88 18.38
CA VAL A 35 -6.85 -5.07 18.14
C VAL A 35 -6.09 -4.76 19.44
N SER A 36 -6.45 -5.42 20.54
CA SER A 36 -5.84 -5.24 21.86
C SER A 36 -4.34 -5.57 21.89
N ASN A 37 -3.84 -6.29 20.89
CA ASN A 37 -2.43 -6.56 20.67
C ASN A 37 -1.66 -5.40 19.97
N GLY A 38 -2.33 -4.28 19.68
CA GLY A 38 -1.72 -3.12 19.02
C GLY A 38 -1.55 -3.26 17.51
N VAL A 39 -2.28 -4.18 16.87
CA VAL A 39 -2.22 -4.42 15.43
C VAL A 39 -3.62 -4.50 14.86
N VAL A 40 -3.82 -3.92 13.67
CA VAL A 40 -4.99 -4.19 12.83
C VAL A 40 -4.54 -4.82 11.51
N SER A 41 -5.22 -5.87 11.10
CA SER A 41 -4.83 -6.70 9.96
C SER A 41 -5.81 -6.55 8.79
N ALA A 42 -5.27 -6.59 7.58
CA ALA A 42 -6.02 -6.81 6.35
C ALA A 42 -5.64 -8.16 5.76
N ASP A 43 -6.65 -8.97 5.45
CA ASP A 43 -6.48 -10.31 4.84
C ASP A 43 -5.80 -10.18 3.47
N LYS A 44 -6.22 -9.18 2.70
CA LYS A 44 -5.66 -8.88 1.37
C LYS A 44 -5.71 -7.40 1.05
N VAL A 45 -4.62 -6.87 0.50
CA VAL A 45 -4.54 -5.53 -0.06
C VAL A 45 -3.94 -5.61 -1.46
N VAL A 46 -4.65 -5.10 -2.45
CA VAL A 46 -4.11 -4.92 -3.80
C VAL A 46 -3.75 -3.45 -3.96
N ALA A 47 -2.47 -3.15 -4.15
CA ALA A 47 -1.96 -1.81 -4.39
C ALA A 47 -1.49 -1.67 -5.85
N GLY A 48 -1.72 -0.51 -6.47
CA GLY A 48 -1.26 -0.25 -7.83
C GLY A 48 0.27 -0.07 -7.93
N GLU A 49 0.89 0.36 -6.84
CA GLU A 49 2.32 0.65 -6.71
C GLU A 49 2.75 0.46 -5.24
N ASN A 50 4.03 0.69 -4.94
CA ASN A 50 4.49 0.69 -3.55
C ASN A 50 3.82 1.82 -2.77
N GLY A 51 3.52 1.55 -1.51
CA GLY A 51 2.74 2.47 -0.71
C GLY A 51 2.52 2.01 0.70
N TRP A 52 1.39 2.39 1.26
CA TRP A 52 1.09 2.20 2.67
C TRP A 52 -0.37 1.79 2.86
N LEU A 53 -0.59 0.82 3.75
CA LEU A 53 -1.89 0.62 4.36
C LEU A 53 -1.95 1.55 5.56
N VAL A 54 -2.74 2.62 5.47
CA VAL A 54 -2.86 3.62 6.53
C VAL A 54 -4.16 3.39 7.28
N VAL A 55 -4.07 3.43 8.61
CA VAL A 55 -5.20 3.22 9.50
C VAL A 55 -5.63 4.57 10.05
N HIS A 56 -6.79 5.03 9.63
CA HIS A 56 -7.43 6.23 10.16
C HIS A 56 -8.49 5.85 11.21
N ARG A 57 -8.62 6.64 12.27
CA ARG A 57 -9.87 6.65 13.04
C ARG A 57 -11.00 7.21 12.17
N THR A 58 -12.19 6.65 12.29
CA THR A 58 -13.39 7.17 11.61
C THR A 58 -14.62 6.99 12.49
N ASP A 59 -15.75 7.47 12.02
CA ASP A 59 -17.04 7.43 12.68
C ASP A 59 -18.17 7.15 11.67
N ALA A 60 -19.41 7.39 12.08
CA ALA A 60 -20.59 7.20 11.24
C ALA A 60 -20.60 8.07 9.96
N GLU A 61 -19.80 9.14 9.92
CA GLU A 61 -19.69 10.03 8.76
C GLU A 61 -18.72 9.49 7.71
N MET A 62 -17.99 8.41 8.02
CA MET A 62 -17.08 7.71 7.11
C MET A 62 -16.03 8.63 6.50
N LYS A 63 -15.54 9.58 7.29
CA LYS A 63 -14.41 10.46 6.93
C LYS A 63 -13.11 9.96 7.57
N PRO A 64 -11.96 10.04 6.88
CA PRO A 64 -10.68 9.73 7.49
C PRO A 64 -10.35 10.79 8.56
N GLY A 65 -10.25 10.36 9.81
CA GLY A 65 -9.73 11.14 10.94
C GLY A 65 -8.23 10.96 11.12
N PRO A 66 -7.68 11.14 12.34
CA PRO A 66 -6.24 10.97 12.61
C PRO A 66 -5.73 9.58 12.21
N VAL A 67 -4.47 9.53 11.74
CA VAL A 67 -3.77 8.28 11.49
C VAL A 67 -3.33 7.67 12.81
N VAL A 68 -3.72 6.43 13.06
CA VAL A 68 -3.39 5.68 14.28
C VAL A 68 -2.52 4.46 14.00
N GLY A 69 -2.17 4.17 12.74
CA GLY A 69 -1.27 3.07 12.39
C GLY A 69 -0.99 2.99 10.90
N TYR A 70 0.03 2.22 10.53
CA TYR A 70 0.34 1.96 9.12
C TYR A 70 1.15 0.68 8.92
N ALA A 71 1.17 0.18 7.67
CA ALA A 71 2.06 -0.87 7.19
C ALA A 71 2.57 -0.56 5.77
N PRO A 72 3.79 -0.95 5.40
CA PRO A 72 4.25 -0.84 4.03
C PRO A 72 3.52 -1.83 3.12
N LEU A 73 3.27 -1.42 1.87
CA LEU A 73 2.70 -2.23 0.80
C LEU A 73 3.65 -2.27 -0.38
N ARG A 74 3.74 -3.43 -1.03
CA ARG A 74 4.33 -3.56 -2.36
C ARG A 74 3.25 -3.39 -3.42
N GLY A 75 3.62 -2.92 -4.60
CA GLY A 75 2.74 -2.98 -5.76
C GLY A 75 2.31 -4.41 -6.07
N GLY A 76 1.02 -4.60 -6.37
CA GLY A 76 0.37 -5.90 -6.54
C GLY A 76 -0.36 -6.38 -5.28
N GLU A 77 -0.45 -7.70 -5.13
CA GLU A 77 -1.15 -8.34 -4.01
C GLU A 77 -0.26 -8.45 -2.77
N ASN A 78 -0.83 -8.07 -1.62
CA ASN A 78 -0.24 -8.20 -0.30
C ASN A 78 -1.24 -8.97 0.57
N THR A 79 -0.81 -10.07 1.18
CA THR A 79 -1.63 -10.89 2.09
C THR A 79 -1.16 -10.72 3.53
N ASP A 80 -2.07 -10.91 4.49
CA ASP A 80 -1.77 -10.88 5.93
C ASP A 80 -1.06 -9.59 6.36
N VAL A 81 -1.56 -8.44 5.86
CA VAL A 81 -0.94 -7.14 6.11
C VAL A 81 -1.26 -6.69 7.53
N ALA A 82 -0.24 -6.63 8.38
CA ALA A 82 -0.34 -6.17 9.76
C ALA A 82 0.08 -4.70 9.90
N ALA A 83 -0.89 -3.81 10.10
CA ALA A 83 -0.63 -2.41 10.41
C ALA A 83 -0.43 -2.23 11.92
N ILE A 84 0.74 -1.69 12.28
CA ILE A 84 1.11 -1.43 13.67
C ILE A 84 0.40 -0.17 14.12
N LEU A 85 -0.36 -0.27 15.20
CA LEU A 85 -1.00 0.87 15.83
C LEU A 85 0.05 1.66 16.63
N GLN A 86 0.08 2.96 16.42
CA GLN A 86 0.96 3.92 17.10
C GLN A 86 0.31 4.51 18.35
N GLU A 87 -0.98 4.28 18.53
CA GLU A 87 -1.79 4.75 19.65
C GLU A 87 -2.75 3.64 20.08
N GLU A 88 -3.22 3.70 21.33
CA GLU A 88 -4.23 2.78 21.84
C GLU A 88 -5.57 2.98 21.10
N VAL A 89 -6.18 1.87 20.67
CA VAL A 89 -7.52 1.83 20.07
C VAL A 89 -8.43 1.03 20.99
N LYS A 90 -9.58 1.61 21.35
CA LYS A 90 -10.55 0.95 22.23
C LYS A 90 -11.51 0.07 21.43
N SER A 91 -11.99 -0.99 22.08
CA SER A 91 -13.10 -1.79 21.56
C SER A 91 -14.30 -0.89 21.21
N GLY A 92 -14.89 -1.15 20.05
CA GLY A 92 -16.00 -0.40 19.49
C GLY A 92 -15.60 0.75 18.55
N GLU A 93 -14.34 1.20 18.56
CA GLU A 93 -13.85 2.22 17.62
C GLU A 93 -13.89 1.71 16.17
N MET A 94 -14.14 2.62 15.23
CA MET A 94 -14.15 2.32 13.80
C MET A 94 -12.83 2.76 13.19
N LEU A 95 -12.18 1.85 12.47
CA LEU A 95 -10.91 2.06 11.80
C LEU A 95 -11.12 1.97 10.29
N MET A 96 -10.63 2.98 9.57
CA MET A 96 -10.63 3.03 8.12
C MET A 96 -9.23 2.68 7.62
N LEU A 97 -9.10 1.48 7.07
CA LEU A 97 -7.89 1.01 6.40
C LEU A 97 -7.92 1.55 4.97
N MET A 98 -6.93 2.35 4.61
CA MET A 98 -6.89 3.08 3.34
C MET A 98 -5.56 2.87 2.64
N VAL A 99 -5.60 2.65 1.32
CA VAL A 99 -4.38 2.55 0.51
C VAL A 99 -3.86 3.95 0.18
N HIS A 100 -2.61 4.18 0.54
CA HIS A 100 -1.84 5.37 0.19
C HIS A 100 -0.71 4.96 -0.75
N ALA A 101 -0.35 5.84 -1.69
CA ALA A 101 0.86 5.64 -2.50
C ALA A 101 2.07 6.17 -1.74
N GLU A 102 3.27 5.68 -2.08
CA GLU A 102 4.52 6.28 -1.62
C GLU A 102 5.00 7.31 -2.67
N GLN A 103 4.42 8.50 -2.63
CA GLN A 103 4.65 9.54 -3.64
C GLN A 103 4.76 10.91 -2.99
N GLY A 104 5.70 11.72 -3.48
CA GLY A 104 5.90 13.09 -3.01
C GLY A 104 6.66 13.20 -1.68
N GLY A 105 6.86 12.09 -0.96
CA GLY A 105 7.74 12.03 0.20
C GLY A 105 9.21 12.36 -0.13
N MET A 106 9.95 12.75 0.90
CA MET A 106 11.37 13.09 0.82
C MET A 106 12.27 11.85 0.89
N LYS A 107 11.78 10.76 1.48
CA LYS A 107 12.55 9.52 1.70
C LYS A 107 11.74 8.28 1.32
N THR A 108 12.30 7.46 0.43
CA THR A 108 11.77 6.12 0.14
C THR A 108 11.92 5.21 1.36
N GLY A 109 10.91 4.39 1.60
CA GLY A 109 10.72 3.50 2.73
C GLY A 109 10.25 4.18 4.01
N VAL A 110 9.89 5.47 3.98
CA VAL A 110 9.47 6.22 5.17
C VAL A 110 8.10 6.81 4.92
N PHE A 111 7.14 6.45 5.78
CA PHE A 111 5.79 7.00 5.71
C PHE A 111 5.78 8.47 6.15
N GLU A 112 5.51 9.36 5.21
CA GLU A 112 5.53 10.82 5.40
C GLU A 112 4.15 11.41 5.11
N TYR A 113 3.17 11.11 5.97
CA TYR A 113 1.83 11.66 5.85
C TYR A 113 1.45 12.53 7.06
N THR A 114 0.87 13.69 6.76
CA THR A 114 0.08 14.47 7.72
C THR A 114 -1.32 14.65 7.17
N LEU A 115 -2.32 14.85 8.02
CA LEU A 115 -3.71 15.04 7.59
C LEU A 115 -3.82 16.18 6.55
N GLY A 116 -4.13 15.83 5.30
CA GLY A 116 -4.23 16.79 4.20
C GLY A 116 -2.93 17.05 3.42
N ALA A 117 -1.85 16.33 3.74
CA ALA A 117 -0.62 16.32 2.95
C ALA A 117 -0.85 15.77 1.54
N LYS A 118 -0.01 16.20 0.60
CA LYS A 118 0.04 15.61 -0.76
C LYS A 118 0.96 14.40 -0.79
N GLU A 119 1.98 14.44 0.05
CA GLU A 119 2.98 13.41 0.28
C GLU A 119 2.32 12.20 0.92
N ASP A 120 2.66 11.03 0.40
CA ASP A 120 2.12 9.72 0.77
C ASP A 120 0.60 9.70 0.93
N GLY A 121 -0.09 10.40 0.02
CA GLY A 121 -1.53 10.60 0.07
C GLY A 121 -2.35 9.38 -0.37
N PRO A 122 -3.66 9.38 -0.09
CA PRO A 122 -4.55 8.29 -0.46
C PRO A 122 -4.72 8.18 -1.97
N ILE A 123 -4.72 6.95 -2.48
CA ILE A 123 -4.96 6.71 -3.91
C ILE A 123 -6.44 6.89 -4.24
N LYS A 124 -6.71 7.40 -5.46
CA LYS A 124 -8.07 7.60 -5.97
C LYS A 124 -8.24 7.10 -7.41
N PRO A 125 -8.11 5.78 -7.66
CA PRO A 125 -8.52 5.21 -8.94
C PRO A 125 -9.97 5.61 -9.23
N ASP A 126 -10.23 6.16 -10.42
CA ASP A 126 -11.55 6.66 -10.84
C ASP A 126 -12.19 7.68 -9.87
N GLY A 127 -11.35 8.42 -9.13
CA GLY A 127 -11.80 9.42 -8.16
C GLY A 127 -12.32 8.85 -6.84
N LYS A 128 -12.22 7.55 -6.59
CA LYS A 128 -12.73 6.88 -5.38
C LYS A 128 -11.60 6.40 -4.47
N LEU A 129 -11.76 6.59 -3.16
CA LEU A 129 -10.83 6.06 -2.17
C LEU A 129 -10.86 4.53 -2.16
N VAL A 130 -9.66 3.93 -2.04
CA VAL A 130 -9.49 2.49 -1.87
C VAL A 130 -9.37 2.22 -0.39
N MET A 131 -10.47 1.79 0.23
CA MET A 131 -10.55 1.65 1.67
C MET A 131 -11.50 0.55 2.13
N LYS A 132 -11.34 0.15 3.39
CA LYS A 132 -12.25 -0.72 4.13
C LYS A 132 -12.38 -0.21 5.56
N VAL A 133 -13.60 -0.14 6.07
CA VAL A 133 -13.84 0.13 7.50
C VAL A 133 -14.03 -1.18 8.25
N VAL A 134 -13.39 -1.27 9.41
CA VAL A 134 -13.52 -2.36 10.37
C VAL A 134 -13.80 -1.80 11.76
N LYS A 135 -14.41 -2.62 12.61
CA LYS A 135 -14.65 -2.31 14.02
C LYS A 135 -13.65 -3.06 14.90
N ALA A 136 -13.02 -2.34 15.82
CA ALA A 136 -12.25 -2.94 16.91
C ALA A 136 -13.20 -3.69 17.84
N LYS A 137 -12.87 -4.94 18.19
CA LYS A 137 -13.65 -5.79 19.11
C LYS A 137 -12.96 -5.93 20.45
#